data_AF-A0A356FFT2-F1
#
_entry.id   AF-A0A356FFT2-F1
#
_cell.length_a   1.000
_cell.length_b   1.000
_cell.length_c   1.000
_cell.angle_alpha   90.00
_cell.angle_beta   90.00
_cell.angle_gamma   90.00
#
_symmetry.space_group_name_H-M   'P 1'
#
loop_
_entity.id
_entity.type
_entity.pdbx_description
1 polymer ?
#
loop_
_entity_poly.entity_id
_entity_poly.type
_entity_poly.pdbx_seq_one_letter_code
_entity_poly.pdbx_strand_id
1 'polypeptide(L)' 'SENGMFTVGFSGFNGGKLKGMVDLSVHSPVLDMEIAENTHMVVVHLVVSGLRARINEAA' A
#
# COMPACT_ATOMS: atom_id res chain seq x y z
N SER A 1 -12.81 -6.88 5.99
CA SER A 1 -13.83 -6.87 4.90
C SER A 1 -14.99 -7.82 5.25
N GLU A 2 -16.11 -7.76 4.52
CA GLU A 2 -17.25 -8.70 4.70
C GLU A 2 -16.83 -10.18 4.60
N ASN A 3 -15.75 -10.46 3.85
CA ASN A 3 -15.20 -11.81 3.65
C ASN A 3 -14.04 -12.17 4.59
N GLY A 4 -13.83 -11.42 5.68
CA GLY A 4 -12.76 -11.71 6.65
C GLY A 4 -11.33 -11.48 6.15
N MET A 5 -11.15 -10.77 5.03
CA MET A 5 -9.82 -10.43 4.52
C MET A 5 -9.25 -9.22 5.25
N PHE A 6 -7.94 -9.26 5.49
CA PHE A 6 -7.15 -8.08 5.85
C PHE A 6 -6.98 -7.19 4.62
N THR A 7 -7.28 -5.92 4.77
CA THR A 7 -7.34 -4.93 3.69
C THR A 7 -6.24 -3.90 3.84
N VAL A 8 -5.51 -3.67 2.75
CA VAL A 8 -4.48 -2.62 2.66
C VAL A 8 -4.91 -1.64 1.59
N GLY A 9 -5.06 -0.37 1.96
CA GLY A 9 -5.50 0.69 1.05
C GLY A 9 -4.39 1.68 0.74
N PHE A 10 -4.14 1.91 -0.54
CA PHE A 10 -3.22 2.93 -1.03
C PHE A 10 -4.01 4.18 -1.39
N SER A 11 -3.65 5.33 -0.82
CA SER A 11 -4.38 6.58 -1.06
C SER A 11 -3.45 7.78 -1.18
N GLY A 12 -3.82 8.73 -2.04
CA GLY A 12 -3.19 10.04 -2.17
C GLY A 12 -3.94 11.13 -1.40
N PHE A 13 -3.61 12.41 -1.65
CA PHE A 13 -4.36 13.57 -1.19
C PHE A 13 -4.58 13.60 0.33
N ASN A 14 -5.83 13.58 0.80
CA ASN A 14 -6.21 13.50 2.20
C ASN A 14 -6.60 12.06 2.65
N GLY A 15 -6.50 11.09 1.74
CA GLY A 15 -6.82 9.69 1.98
C GLY A 15 -8.29 9.31 1.79
N GLY A 16 -9.18 10.30 1.68
CA GLY A 16 -10.62 10.11 1.47
C GLY A 16 -11.27 9.11 2.42
N LYS A 17 -12.36 8.48 1.97
CA LYS A 17 -13.05 7.42 2.72
C LYS A 17 -12.18 6.18 2.90
N LEU A 18 -11.35 5.87 1.90
CA LEU A 18 -10.52 4.66 1.87
C LEU A 18 -9.62 4.55 3.11
N LYS A 19 -9.02 5.66 3.56
CA LYS A 19 -8.15 5.70 4.74
C LYS A 19 -8.78 5.12 6.02
N GLY A 20 -10.10 5.27 6.19
CA GLY A 20 -10.83 4.72 7.34
C GLY A 20 -11.56 3.40 7.08
N MET A 21 -11.56 2.91 5.84
CA MET A 21 -12.26 1.67 5.44
C MET A 21 -11.35 0.43 5.45
N VAL A 22 -10.04 0.62 5.58
CA VAL A 22 -9.05 -0.46 5.48
C VAL A 22 -8.35 -0.71 6.81
N ASP A 23 -7.85 -1.93 6.99
CA ASP A 23 -7.12 -2.32 8.21
C ASP A 23 -5.73 -1.68 8.28
N LEU A 24 -5.09 -1.48 7.12
CA LEU A 24 -3.82 -0.75 6.99
C LEU A 24 -3.91 0.30 5.88
N SER A 25 -3.67 1.56 6.23
CA SER A 25 -3.65 2.66 5.26
C SER A 25 -2.22 3.05 4.89
N VAL A 26 -1.86 2.85 3.62
CA VAL A 26 -0.65 3.39 3.00
C VAL A 26 -1.03 4.73 2.35
N HIS A 27 -0.93 5.79 3.14
CA HIS A 27 -1.35 7.12 2.73
C HIS A 27 -0.16 7.99 2.32
N SER A 28 -0.17 8.45 1.06
CA SER A 28 0.76 9.45 0.53
C SER A 28 0.08 10.83 0.60
N PRO A 29 0.48 11.74 1.51
CA PRO A 29 -0.15 13.04 1.69
C PRO A 29 0.31 14.05 0.63
N VAL A 30 0.12 13.70 -0.64
CA VAL A 30 0.54 14.49 -1.81
C VAL A 30 -0.70 14.93 -2.59
N LEU A 31 -0.77 16.24 -2.90
CA LEU A 31 -1.86 16.88 -3.66
C LEU A 31 -1.55 16.84 -5.16
N ASP A 32 -1.11 15.69 -5.65
CA ASP A 32 -0.74 15.42 -7.04
C ASP A 32 -0.91 13.92 -7.27
N MET A 33 -1.70 13.56 -8.30
CA MET A 33 -2.11 12.18 -8.51
C MET A 33 -0.92 11.32 -8.95
N GLU A 34 -0.14 11.84 -9.88
CA GLU A 34 1.02 11.18 -10.49
C GLU A 34 2.11 10.94 -9.43
N ILE A 35 2.40 11.90 -8.57
CA ILE A 35 3.39 11.71 -7.49
C ILE A 35 2.86 10.75 -6.42
N ALA A 36 1.57 10.79 -6.09
CA ALA A 36 0.97 9.84 -5.16
C ALA A 36 1.08 8.40 -5.68
N GLU A 37 0.77 8.16 -6.95
CA GLU A 37 0.91 6.86 -7.61
C GLU A 37 2.37 6.38 -7.67
N ASN A 38 3.29 7.28 -8.00
CA ASN A 38 4.73 6.97 -7.98
C ASN A 38 5.18 6.54 -6.58
N THR A 39 4.69 7.20 -5.52
CA THR A 39 4.97 6.82 -4.13
C THR A 39 4.45 5.41 -3.82
N HIS A 40 3.23 5.09 -4.29
CA HIS A 40 2.65 3.76 -4.11
C HIS A 40 3.50 2.69 -4.80
N MET A 41 4.02 2.97 -6.01
CA MET A 41 4.87 2.02 -6.72
C MET A 41 6.19 1.72 -6.00
N VAL A 42 6.80 2.72 -5.35
CA VAL A 42 7.98 2.47 -4.49
C VAL A 42 7.64 1.46 -3.39
N VAL A 43 6.50 1.64 -2.71
CA VAL A 43 6.06 0.72 -1.65
C VAL A 43 5.79 -0.68 -2.22
N VAL A 44 5.15 -0.81 -3.38
CA VAL A 44 4.94 -2.11 -4.06
C VAL A 44 6.27 -2.79 -4.35
N HIS A 45 7.26 -2.05 -4.85
CA HIS A 45 8.59 -2.60 -5.10
C HIS A 45 9.28 -3.08 -3.81
N LEU A 46 9.13 -2.37 -2.69
CA LEU A 46 9.66 -2.80 -1.40
C LEU A 46 8.99 -4.10 -0.92
N VAL A 47 7.67 -4.20 -1.04
CA VAL A 47 6.93 -5.42 -0.67
C VAL A 47 7.40 -6.61 -1.49
N VAL A 48 7.48 -6.47 -2.82
CA VAL A 48 7.92 -7.56 -3.71
C VAL A 48 9.37 -7.94 -3.45
N SER A 49 10.26 -6.96 -3.25
CA SER A 49 11.68 -7.21 -2.96
C SER A 49 11.86 -7.93 -1.63
N GLY A 50 11.17 -7.48 -0.58
CA GLY A 50 11.19 -8.14 0.74
C GLY A 50 10.59 -9.55 0.70
N LEU A 51 9.49 -9.75 -0.04
CA LEU A 51 8.91 -11.08 -0.21
C LEU A 51 9.88 -12.04 -0.92
N ARG A 52 10.53 -11.59 -2.00
CA ARG A 52 11.53 -12.38 -2.73
C ARG A 52 12.70 -12.77 -1.84
N ALA A 53 13.24 -11.84 -1.04
CA ALA A 53 14.32 -12.13 -0.11
C ALA A 53 13.92 -13.25 0.88
N ARG A 54 12.74 -13.13 1.50
CA ARG A 54 12.25 -14.13 2.48
C ARG A 54 11.96 -15.50 1.87
N ILE A 55 11.48 -15.53 0.63
CA ILE A 55 11.28 -16.80 -0.10
C ILE A 55 12.64 -17.46 -0.36
N ASN A 56 13.63 -16.68 -0.81
CA ASN A 56 14.97 -17.21 -1.10
C ASN A 56 15.71 -17.66 0.17
N GLU A 57 15.52 -17.00 1.31
CA GLU A 57 16.10 -17.42 2.60
C GLU A 57 15.49 -18.72 3.13
N ALA A 58 14.26 -19.05 2.72
CA ALA A 58 13.55 -20.25 3.15
C ALA A 58 13.75 -21.46 2.22
N ALA A 59 14.47 -21.30 1.11
CA ALA A 59 14.80 -22.33 0.13
C ALA A 59 16.19 -22.93 0.39
#